data_AF-A0A9P6F9D0-F1
#
_entry.id   AF-A0A9P6F9D0-F1
#
_cell.length_a   1.000
_cell.length_b   1.000
_cell.length_c   1.000
_cell.angle_alpha   90.00
_cell.angle_beta   90.00
_cell.angle_gamma   90.00
#
_symmetry.space_group_name_H-M   'P 1'
#
loop_
_entity.id
_entity.type
_entity.pdbx_description
1 polymer ?
#
loop_
_entity_poly.entity_id
_entity_poly.type
_entity_poly.pdbx_seq_one_letter_code
_entity_poly.pdbx_strand_id
1 'polypeptide(L)'
;GQPKTFVPKDPLANDIAQNPYYGRDFRRNYPRLATYSQEEVAGLIAAKEALALGTGEAAVAKTGETVSLTEVLKNTKSPLYTATSLPPTPQTPNRRMKWVKAAEQPPVDH
;
A
#
# COMPACT_ATOMS: atom_id res chain seq x y z
N GLY A 1 -34.94 -22.04 36.45
CA GLY A 1 -33.76 -22.70 35.84
C GLY A 1 -32.63 -21.70 35.83
N GLN A 2 -31.40 -22.12 36.14
CA GLN A 2 -30.23 -21.23 36.04
C GLN A 2 -30.09 -20.66 34.62
N PRO A 3 -29.68 -19.39 34.45
CA PRO A 3 -29.36 -18.84 33.14
C PRO A 3 -28.13 -19.55 32.57
N LYS A 4 -28.08 -19.69 31.24
CA LYS A 4 -26.95 -20.34 30.56
C LYS A 4 -25.64 -19.64 30.91
N THR A 5 -24.70 -20.39 31.47
CA THR A 5 -23.33 -19.93 31.71
C THR A 5 -22.69 -19.56 30.37
N PHE A 6 -22.13 -18.36 30.27
CA PHE A 6 -21.43 -17.91 29.07
C PHE A 6 -20.17 -18.74 28.86
N VAL A 7 -20.02 -19.34 27.67
CA VAL A 7 -18.80 -20.00 27.22
C VAL A 7 -18.24 -19.20 26.04
N PRO A 8 -17.00 -18.68 26.12
CA PRO A 8 -16.39 -17.95 25.02
C PRO A 8 -16.23 -18.87 23.80
N LYS A 9 -16.74 -18.43 22.64
CA LYS A 9 -16.68 -19.17 21.38
C LYS A 9 -15.58 -18.59 20.49
N ASP A 10 -14.34 -19.01 20.70
CA ASP A 10 -13.24 -18.65 19.80
C ASP A 10 -12.27 -19.83 19.58
N PRO A 11 -12.60 -20.75 18.65
CA PRO A 11 -11.91 -22.03 18.53
C PRO A 11 -10.46 -21.90 18.07
N LEU A 12 -10.12 -20.85 17.32
CA LEU A 12 -8.75 -20.61 16.84
C LEU A 12 -7.88 -19.98 17.92
N ALA A 13 -8.45 -19.07 18.72
CA ALA A 13 -7.73 -18.45 19.82
C ALA A 13 -7.53 -19.39 21.03
N ASN A 14 -8.35 -20.43 21.14
CA ASN A 14 -8.35 -21.39 22.24
C ASN A 14 -7.65 -22.73 21.92
N ASP A 15 -7.08 -22.90 20.73
CA ASP A 15 -6.28 -24.09 20.43
C ASP A 15 -5.04 -24.13 21.33
N ILE A 16 -4.75 -25.31 21.88
CA ILE A 16 -3.66 -25.57 22.82
C ILE A 16 -2.40 -26.00 22.08
N ALA A 17 -2.53 -26.61 20.89
CA ALA A 17 -1.42 -27.23 20.19
C ALA A 17 -0.78 -26.34 19.11
N GLN A 18 -1.57 -25.68 18.26
CA GLN A 18 -1.08 -24.97 17.06
C GLN A 18 -1.32 -23.45 17.11
N ASN A 19 -1.25 -22.85 18.29
CA ASN A 19 -1.58 -21.43 18.50
C ASN A 19 -0.52 -20.72 19.35
N PRO A 20 0.71 -20.57 18.85
CA PRO A 20 1.74 -19.82 19.55
C PRO A 20 1.41 -18.32 19.60
N TYR A 21 1.60 -17.71 20.77
CA TYR A 21 1.21 -16.31 21.00
C TYR A 21 1.88 -15.30 20.05
N TYR A 22 3.14 -15.53 19.64
CA TYR A 22 3.87 -14.60 18.76
C TYR A 22 3.20 -14.40 17.39
N GLY A 23 2.53 -15.43 16.85
CA GLY A 23 1.85 -15.37 15.56
C GLY A 23 0.53 -14.60 15.62
N ARG A 24 -0.04 -14.47 16.83
CA ARG A 24 -1.31 -13.80 17.11
C ARG A 24 -1.13 -12.43 17.76
N ASP A 25 0.09 -12.05 18.10
CA ASP A 25 0.38 -10.76 18.73
C ASP A 25 0.32 -9.62 17.69
N PHE A 26 -0.91 -9.25 17.32
CA PHE A 26 -1.19 -8.12 16.43
C PHE A 26 -0.70 -6.78 17.00
N ARG A 27 -0.61 -6.67 18.33
CA ARG A 27 -0.12 -5.44 18.99
C ARG A 27 1.35 -5.19 18.68
N ARG A 28 2.17 -6.24 18.59
CA ARG A 28 3.59 -6.13 18.21
C ARG A 28 3.83 -6.28 16.72
N ASN A 29 2.93 -6.94 15.99
CA ASN A 29 2.99 -7.10 14.54
C ASN A 29 2.24 -5.99 13.79
N TYR A 30 2.37 -4.74 14.25
CA TYR A 30 1.77 -3.59 13.57
C TYR A 30 2.60 -3.19 12.34
N PRO A 31 1.97 -2.70 11.26
CA PRO A 31 2.69 -2.21 10.10
C PRO A 31 3.55 -0.99 10.49
N ARG A 32 4.81 -0.98 10.05
CA ARG A 32 5.71 0.16 10.29
C ARG A 32 5.30 1.34 9.42
N LEU A 33 5.42 2.55 9.95
CA LEU A 33 5.27 3.76 9.17
C LEU A 33 6.48 3.90 8.23
N ALA A 34 6.22 3.88 6.92
CA ALA A 34 7.24 4.17 5.92
C ALA A 34 7.28 5.68 5.66
N THR A 35 8.45 6.28 5.82
CA THR A 35 8.73 7.68 5.46
C THR A 35 9.62 7.69 4.23
N TYR A 36 9.37 8.63 3.33
CA TYR A 36 10.17 8.80 2.12
C TYR A 36 10.64 10.25 2.03
N SER A 37 11.95 10.45 2.03
CA SER A 37 12.56 11.74 1.76
C SER A 37 12.65 11.99 0.25
N GLN A 38 12.86 13.26 -0.14
CA GLN A 38 13.04 13.62 -1.53
C GLN A 38 14.26 12.93 -2.16
N GLU A 39 15.33 12.72 -1.39
CA GLU A 39 16.56 12.05 -1.80
C GLU A 39 16.32 10.55 -2.02
N GLU A 40 15.61 9.90 -1.11
CA GLU A 40 15.25 8.48 -1.24
C GLU A 40 14.39 8.23 -2.49
N VAL A 41 13.43 9.12 -2.76
CA VAL A 41 12.61 9.03 -3.97
C VAL A 41 13.45 9.26 -5.23
N ALA A 42 14.39 10.20 -5.22
CA ALA A 42 15.31 10.44 -6.33
C ALA A 42 16.17 9.19 -6.61
N GLY A 43 16.72 8.58 -5.55
CA GLY A 43 17.47 7.32 -5.62
C GLY A 43 16.62 6.17 -6.20
N LEU A 44 15.37 6.02 -5.75
CA LEU A 44 14.44 5.00 -6.28
C LEU A 44 14.15 5.16 -7.77
N ILE A 45 13.96 6.40 -8.24
CA ILE A 45 13.73 6.69 -9.66
C ILE A 45 14.98 6.32 -10.48
N ALA A 46 16.17 6.73 -10.02
CA ALA A 46 17.43 6.44 -10.70
C ALA A 46 17.79 4.93 -10.69
N ALA A 47 17.45 4.24 -9.60
CA ALA A 47 17.64 2.79 -9.45
C ALA A 47 16.73 1.99 -10.38
N LYS A 48 15.46 2.40 -10.55
CA LYS A 48 14.53 1.77 -11.51
C LYS A 48 15.10 1.76 -12.92
N GLU A 49 15.70 2.86 -13.36
CA GLU A 49 16.34 2.92 -14.68
C GLU A 49 17.58 2.02 -14.78
N ALA A 50 18.39 1.93 -13.72
CA ALA A 50 19.55 1.03 -13.68
C ALA A 50 19.14 -0.45 -13.71
N LEU A 51 18.10 -0.82 -12.96
CA LEU A 51 17.50 -2.16 -12.97
C LEU A 51 16.91 -2.52 -14.34
N ALA A 52 16.26 -1.57 -15.02
CA ALA A 52 15.78 -1.77 -16.39
C ALA A 52 16.92 -2.03 -17.40
N LEU A 53 18.15 -1.62 -17.08
CA LEU A 53 19.36 -1.85 -17.87
C LEU A 53 20.15 -3.10 -17.44
N GLY A 54 19.65 -3.86 -16.47
CA GLY A 54 20.26 -5.14 -16.03
C GLY A 54 21.41 -5.02 -15.02
N THR A 55 21.72 -3.83 -14.50
CA THR A 55 22.83 -3.62 -13.56
C THR A 55 22.33 -3.49 -12.11
N GLY A 56 22.03 -4.64 -11.49
CA GLY A 56 21.46 -4.70 -10.13
C GLY A 56 22.34 -4.09 -9.04
N GLU A 57 23.67 -4.25 -9.11
CA GLU A 57 24.61 -3.65 -8.15
C GLU A 57 24.68 -2.12 -8.28
N ALA A 58 24.57 -1.59 -9.50
CA ALA A 58 24.53 -0.15 -9.74
C ALA A 58 23.23 0.50 -9.22
N ALA A 59 22.14 -0.25 -9.10
CA ALA A 59 20.88 0.24 -8.54
C ALA A 59 20.96 0.45 -7.02
N VAL A 60 21.66 -0.41 -6.29
CA VAL A 60 21.87 -0.30 -4.84
C VAL A 60 22.82 0.87 -4.50
N ALA A 61 23.83 1.11 -5.34
CA ALA A 61 24.73 2.26 -5.18
C ALA A 61 24.00 3.60 -5.33
N LYS A 62 23.07 3.71 -6.29
CA LYS A 62 22.30 4.94 -6.54
C LYS A 62 21.27 5.29 -5.46
N THR A 63 20.83 4.33 -4.66
CA THR A 63 19.94 4.59 -3.52
C THR A 63 20.65 5.20 -2.30
N GLY A 64 21.98 5.17 -2.24
CA GLY A 64 22.78 5.75 -1.15
C GLY A 64 23.39 7.12 -1.45
N GLU A 65 23.21 7.64 -2.68
CA GLU A 65 23.80 8.90 -3.12
C GLU A 65 22.78 10.05 -2.97
N THR A 66 23.20 11.16 -2.35
CA THR A 66 22.38 12.36 -2.14
C THR A 66 22.26 13.14 -3.45
N VAL A 67 21.41 12.68 -4.36
CA VAL A 67 21.17 13.32 -5.65
C VAL A 67 19.92 14.20 -5.58
N SER A 68 19.95 15.38 -6.20
CA SER A 68 18.79 16.25 -6.27
C SER A 68 17.69 15.63 -7.16
N LEU A 69 16.45 15.60 -6.65
CA LEU A 69 15.32 15.02 -7.40
C LEU A 69 15.10 15.69 -8.76
N THR A 70 15.36 16.99 -8.85
CA THR A 70 15.15 17.76 -10.09
C THR A 70 16.13 17.37 -11.19
N GLU A 71 17.38 17.05 -10.85
CA GLU A 71 18.37 16.56 -11.82
C GLU A 71 18.01 15.15 -12.30
N VAL A 72 17.60 14.27 -11.39
CA VAL A 72 17.15 12.91 -11.76
C VAL A 72 15.98 12.97 -12.73
N LEU A 73 14.95 13.78 -12.45
CA LEU A 73 13.78 13.92 -13.31
C LEU A 73 14.10 14.52 -14.69
N LYS A 74 15.08 15.41 -14.79
CA LYS A 74 15.52 15.95 -16.09
C LYS A 74 16.28 14.92 -16.92
N ASN A 75 17.04 14.05 -16.25
CA ASN A 75 17.91 13.06 -16.90
C ASN A 75 17.22 11.72 -17.16
N THR A 76 16.03 11.48 -16.60
CA THR A 76 15.28 10.24 -16.82
C THR A 76 14.92 10.08 -18.30
N LYS A 77 15.26 8.91 -18.87
CA LYS A 77 15.05 8.60 -20.29
C LYS A 77 13.60 8.31 -20.62
N SER A 78 12.86 7.76 -19.64
CA SER A 78 11.44 7.45 -19.77
C SER A 78 10.61 8.33 -18.85
N PRO A 79 9.54 8.96 -19.35
CA PRO A 79 8.65 9.72 -18.48
C PRO A 79 8.01 8.79 -17.45
N LEU A 80 7.77 9.31 -16.24
CA LEU A 80 7.16 8.54 -15.14
C LEU A 80 5.77 8.00 -15.50
N TYR A 81 5.05 8.71 -16.37
CA TYR A 81 3.73 8.35 -16.86
C TYR A 81 3.70 8.37 -18.39
N THR A 82 2.97 7.43 -18.99
CA THR A 82 2.86 7.27 -20.44
C THR A 82 1.39 7.21 -20.86
N ALA A 83 1.10 7.23 -22.16
CA ALA A 83 -0.28 7.12 -22.66
C ALA A 83 -0.99 5.82 -22.19
N THR A 84 -0.23 4.74 -21.98
CA THR A 84 -0.73 3.46 -21.46
C THR A 84 -0.64 3.35 -19.94
N SER A 85 0.10 4.24 -19.28
CA SER A 85 0.28 4.31 -17.83
C SER A 85 -0.01 5.73 -17.34
N LEU A 86 -1.29 6.09 -17.35
CA LEU A 86 -1.81 7.35 -16.85
C LEU A 86 -1.42 7.57 -15.37
N PRO A 87 -1.32 8.83 -14.91
CA PRO A 87 -1.06 9.11 -13.50
C PRO A 87 -2.12 8.43 -12.62
N PRO A 88 -1.71 7.87 -11.46
CA PRO A 88 -2.62 7.12 -10.61
C PRO A 88 -3.71 8.05 -10.05
N THR A 89 -4.95 7.58 -10.12
CA THR A 89 -6.06 8.24 -9.42
C THR A 89 -5.97 7.96 -7.91
N PRO A 90 -6.35 8.90 -7.04
CA PRO A 90 -6.29 8.71 -5.59
C PRO A 90 -7.11 7.49 -5.17
N GLN A 91 -6.40 6.47 -4.66
CA GLN A 91 -7.01 5.25 -4.13
C GLN A 91 -7.52 5.55 -2.72
N THR A 92 -8.84 5.58 -2.54
CA THR A 92 -9.43 5.54 -1.20
C THR A 92 -9.98 4.15 -0.94
N PRO A 93 -9.80 3.59 0.27
CA PRO A 93 -10.49 2.38 0.67
C PRO A 93 -11.99 2.55 0.40
N ASN A 94 -12.63 1.54 -0.19
CA ASN A 94 -14.07 1.53 -0.48
C ASN A 94 -14.59 2.57 -1.51
N ARG A 95 -13.74 3.23 -2.32
CA ARG A 95 -14.20 4.20 -3.35
C ARG A 95 -14.97 3.59 -4.52
N ARG A 96 -14.98 2.27 -4.68
CA ARG A 96 -15.69 1.57 -5.77
C ARG A 96 -17.20 1.48 -5.50
N MET A 97 -17.76 2.47 -4.81
CA MET A 97 -19.20 2.62 -4.63
C MET A 97 -19.78 3.14 -5.96
N LYS A 98 -20.64 2.33 -6.56
CA LYS A 98 -21.49 2.78 -7.66
C LYS A 98 -22.76 3.31 -7.02
N TRP A 99 -22.90 4.64 -6.95
CA TRP A 99 -24.14 5.25 -6.52
C TRP A 99 -25.25 4.88 -7.50
N VAL A 100 -26.38 4.41 -6.98
CA VAL A 100 -27.58 4.07 -7.75
C VAL A 100 -28.73 4.89 -7.19
N LYS A 101 -29.67 5.32 -8.04
CA LYS A 101 -30.90 5.97 -7.58
C LYS A 101 -31.71 5.01 -6.73
N ALA A 102 -32.28 5.50 -5.63
CA ALA A 102 -33.18 4.69 -4.81
C ALA A 102 -34.47 4.37 -5.57
N ALA A 103 -35.01 3.16 -5.38
CA ALA A 103 -36.27 2.75 -6.02
C ALA A 103 -37.47 3.63 -5.60
N GLU A 104 -37.41 4.18 -4.40
CA GLU A 104 -38.45 5.03 -3.79
C GLU A 104 -38.31 6.51 -4.15
N GLN A 105 -37.34 6.91 -4.99
CA GLN A 105 -37.12 8.31 -5.30
C GLN A 105 -38.24 8.81 -6.24
N PRO A 106 -39.08 9.78 -5.81
CA PRO A 106 -40.13 10.31 -6.67
C PRO A 106 -39.50 11.01 -7.89
N PRO A 107 -40.24 11.08 -9.02
CA PRO A 107 -39.79 11.83 -10.19
C PRO A 107 -39.41 13.25 -9.78
N VAL A 108 -38.21 13.66 -10.16
CA VAL A 108 -37.79 15.06 -10.02
C VAL A 108 -38.23 15.73 -11.31
N ASP A 109 -39.31 16.53 -11.25
CA ASP A 109 -39.74 17.35 -12.38
C ASP A 109 -38.62 18.35 -12.70
N HIS A 110 -38.23 18.39 -13.98
CA HIS A 110 -37.22 19.29 -14.54
C HIS A 110 -37.85 20.54 -15.14
#